data_AF-A0A2S7XTK1-F1
#
_entry.id   AF-A0A2S7XTK1-F1
#
_cell.length_a   1.000
_cell.length_b   1.000
_cell.length_c   1.000
_cell.angle_alpha   90.00
_cell.angle_beta   90.00
_cell.angle_gamma   90.00
#
_symmetry.space_group_name_H-M   'P 1'
#
loop_
_entity.id
_entity.type
_entity.pdbx_description
1 polymer ?
#
loop_
_entity_poly.entity_id
_entity_poly.type
_entity_poly.pdbx_seq_one_letter_code
_entity_poly.pdbx_strand_id
1 'polypeptide(L)'
;MTQSYSNAATNSNQKAVSNQKDTAQTSTCYLTVCTRIDGKPAGKTYTLANGEVTKEVAGHSGRYTALRHRVASLSELSTLLASLTPAQTLIYGHCVECGDLPYQILPDKTLRERLNVGKRQLGVHHINGKTTIGRFKENFTSGGLLFVDRDRQPSMPAQLETASDDDFFAQLERLVPGISSAERLAYSSSSSRVLLPDGLPAFNGTPSRHYWLRLATDIDQDSIRLALTVAAGAADLMFTATDKHGKKRLNRTVLDLSVYSTEREIFDSPPAVNAPLQCAKGDYQISNLGGGSVIIEPAWAGAIQSHAKRTKTTITRSGAGSFTGRVDNVLTLQTELETANGIITVKQWLDSGQQKTRIQSPFRIESKSFAAFIDRTEIGCFVFDSGTNETYFLEKEAPADDFKTCFESLASVSVLSTITDSAP
;
A
#
# COMPACT_ATOMS: atom_id res chain seq x y z
N MET A 1 75.67 5.01 -10.23
CA MET A 1 74.90 4.01 -9.46
C MET A 1 74.22 4.76 -8.33
N THR A 2 72.95 5.15 -8.53
CA THR A 2 71.74 4.61 -7.84
C THR A 2 71.76 4.94 -6.34
N GLN A 3 70.77 5.56 -5.70
CA GLN A 3 69.29 5.50 -5.82
C GLN A 3 68.74 6.61 -4.89
N SER A 4 67.86 7.52 -5.33
CA SER A 4 66.39 7.46 -5.41
C SER A 4 65.67 8.21 -4.28
N TYR A 5 64.95 9.26 -4.69
CA TYR A 5 63.98 10.05 -3.93
C TYR A 5 62.75 9.23 -3.53
N SER A 6 62.15 9.53 -2.37
CA SER A 6 60.70 9.45 -2.18
C SER A 6 60.23 10.51 -1.17
N ASN A 7 59.47 11.49 -1.69
CA ASN A 7 58.62 12.41 -0.94
C ASN A 7 57.18 11.99 -1.27
N ALA A 8 56.35 11.72 -0.26
CA ALA A 8 54.90 11.78 -0.39
C ALA A 8 54.26 11.95 0.99
N ALA A 9 53.98 13.20 1.33
CA ALA A 9 53.03 13.57 2.37
C ALA A 9 51.63 13.12 1.95
N THR A 10 50.91 12.42 2.82
CA THR A 10 49.47 12.18 2.68
C THR A 10 48.74 12.86 3.83
N ASN A 11 47.94 13.87 3.47
CA ASN A 11 47.08 14.65 4.34
C ASN A 11 46.05 13.76 5.06
N SER A 12 46.16 13.68 6.37
CA SER A 12 45.15 13.18 7.28
C SER A 12 44.10 14.27 7.59
N ASN A 13 43.12 14.43 6.71
CA ASN A 13 41.91 15.21 7.04
C ASN A 13 40.90 14.31 7.77
N GLN A 14 41.17 14.02 9.04
CA GLN A 14 40.13 13.64 10.00
C GLN A 14 39.33 14.90 10.35
N LYS A 15 38.24 15.17 9.61
CA LYS A 15 37.24 16.13 10.07
C LYS A 15 36.38 15.44 11.13
N ALA A 16 36.51 15.96 12.35
CA ALA A 16 35.72 15.61 13.51
C ALA A 16 34.23 15.63 13.16
N VAL A 17 33.57 14.50 13.41
CA VAL A 17 32.11 14.38 13.43
C VAL A 17 31.63 15.15 14.66
N SER A 18 31.23 16.39 14.46
CA SER A 18 30.51 17.14 15.49
C SER A 18 29.14 16.48 15.68
N ASN A 19 28.94 15.88 16.85
CA ASN A 19 27.65 15.48 17.37
C ASN A 19 26.75 16.72 17.51
N GLN A 20 26.10 17.14 16.42
CA GLN A 20 24.88 17.93 16.51
C GLN A 20 23.74 16.96 16.80
N LYS A 21 23.32 16.95 18.08
CA LYS A 21 21.91 16.67 18.41
C LYS A 21 21.09 17.79 17.77
N ASP A 22 20.88 17.71 16.46
CA ASP A 22 19.81 18.46 15.84
C ASP A 22 18.52 17.84 16.34
N THR A 23 17.84 18.60 17.20
CA THR A 23 16.43 18.46 17.50
C THR A 23 15.67 18.28 16.19
N ALA A 24 15.39 17.03 15.82
CA ALA A 24 14.52 16.70 14.71
C ALA A 24 13.20 17.42 14.94
N GLN A 25 12.99 18.48 14.16
CA GLN A 25 11.74 19.22 14.11
C GLN A 25 10.67 18.18 13.83
N THR A 26 9.79 17.92 14.81
CA THR A 26 8.72 16.93 14.69
C THR A 26 7.83 17.34 13.53
N SER A 27 8.08 16.77 12.35
CA SER A 27 7.28 16.95 11.16
C SER A 27 5.85 16.56 11.52
N THR A 28 4.94 17.51 11.36
CA THR A 28 3.52 17.23 11.54
C THR A 28 3.09 16.20 10.51
N CYS A 29 2.46 15.12 10.96
CA CYS A 29 1.95 14.08 10.09
C CYS A 29 0.50 14.38 9.68
N TYR A 30 0.07 13.77 8.58
CA TYR A 30 -1.29 13.87 8.08
C TYR A 30 -1.79 12.51 7.60
N LEU A 31 -3.10 12.32 7.64
CA LEU A 31 -3.80 11.22 7.01
C LEU A 31 -5.22 11.67 6.65
N THR A 32 -5.97 10.88 5.90
CA THR A 32 -7.36 11.21 5.57
C THR A 32 -8.33 10.29 6.29
N VAL A 33 -9.29 10.86 7.03
CA VAL A 33 -10.43 10.12 7.57
C VAL A 33 -11.55 10.14 6.55
N CYS A 34 -12.01 8.98 6.12
CA CYS A 34 -13.06 8.81 5.13
C CYS A 34 -14.31 8.22 5.78
N THR A 35 -15.45 8.88 5.65
CA THR A 35 -16.76 8.41 6.12
C THR A 35 -17.63 8.05 4.92
N ARG A 36 -18.16 6.83 4.87
CA ARG A 36 -19.02 6.38 3.76
C ARG A 36 -20.26 7.24 3.65
N ILE A 37 -20.53 7.74 2.43
CA ILE A 37 -21.69 8.62 2.17
C ILE A 37 -23.02 7.87 2.35
N ASP A 38 -23.04 6.55 2.13
CA ASP A 38 -24.23 5.71 2.26
C ASP A 38 -24.47 5.17 3.69
N GLY A 39 -23.64 5.56 4.66
CA GLY A 39 -23.76 5.15 6.06
C GLY A 39 -23.47 3.66 6.33
N LYS A 40 -23.11 2.88 5.31
CA LYS A 40 -22.77 1.47 5.47
C LYS A 40 -21.36 1.32 6.07
N PRO A 41 -21.01 0.15 6.61
CA PRO A 41 -19.66 -0.12 7.11
C PRO A 41 -18.59 0.08 6.03
N ALA A 42 -17.52 0.79 6.34
CA ALA A 42 -16.40 1.02 5.41
C ALA A 42 -15.42 -0.16 5.38
N GLY A 43 -15.23 -0.80 6.53
CA GLY A 43 -14.36 -1.96 6.69
C GLY A 43 -15.05 -3.29 6.42
N LYS A 44 -14.49 -4.33 7.03
CA LYS A 44 -14.98 -5.72 6.93
C LYS A 44 -16.24 -5.89 7.77
N THR A 45 -17.13 -6.75 7.30
CA THR A 45 -18.27 -7.24 8.07
C THR A 45 -18.03 -8.70 8.43
N TYR A 46 -18.29 -9.08 9.68
CA TYR A 46 -18.16 -10.45 10.14
C TYR A 46 -19.52 -11.02 10.55
N THR A 47 -19.76 -12.26 10.17
CA THR A 47 -20.99 -12.99 10.48
C THR A 47 -20.64 -14.38 11.01
N LEU A 48 -21.46 -14.92 11.91
CA LEU A 48 -21.32 -16.29 12.41
C LEU A 48 -22.42 -17.14 11.78
N ALA A 49 -22.03 -18.15 10.99
CA ALA A 49 -22.95 -19.09 10.38
C ALA A 49 -22.43 -20.52 10.60
N ASN A 50 -23.28 -21.42 11.11
CA ASN A 50 -22.93 -22.82 11.35
C ASN A 50 -21.67 -23.04 12.22
N GLY A 51 -21.43 -22.13 13.18
CA GLY A 51 -20.24 -22.17 14.04
C GLY A 51 -18.96 -21.62 13.39
N GLU A 52 -19.02 -21.18 12.13
CA GLU A 52 -17.90 -20.59 11.41
C GLU A 52 -18.07 -19.07 11.29
N VAL A 53 -17.02 -18.33 11.65
CA VAL A 53 -16.98 -16.88 11.44
C VAL A 53 -16.55 -16.60 10.01
N THR A 54 -17.49 -16.11 9.21
CA THR A 54 -17.21 -15.67 7.85
C THR A 54 -16.93 -14.18 7.80
N LYS A 55 -16.03 -13.80 6.91
CA LYS A 55 -15.62 -12.42 6.66
C LYS A 55 -16.17 -12.00 5.31
N GLU A 56 -17.09 -11.06 5.32
CA GLU A 56 -17.59 -10.41 4.13
C GLU A 56 -16.78 -9.14 3.87
N VAL A 57 -16.30 -9.01 2.63
CA VAL A 57 -15.79 -7.73 2.15
C VAL A 57 -17.02 -6.88 1.82
N ALA A 58 -17.23 -5.80 2.58
CA ALA A 58 -18.38 -4.93 2.36
C ALA A 58 -18.42 -4.46 0.90
N GLY A 59 -19.60 -4.47 0.29
CA GLY A 59 -19.84 -3.86 -1.02
C GLY A 59 -19.37 -2.41 -0.98
N HIS A 60 -18.21 -2.17 -1.60
CA HIS A 60 -17.44 -0.96 -1.39
C HIS A 60 -17.84 0.08 -2.44
N SER A 61 -18.63 1.07 -2.03
CA SER A 61 -19.07 2.13 -2.97
C SER A 61 -17.92 3.05 -3.38
N GLY A 62 -16.82 3.09 -2.62
CA GLY A 62 -15.68 3.98 -2.84
C GLY A 62 -16.04 5.47 -2.75
N ARG A 63 -17.19 5.79 -2.14
CA ARG A 63 -17.78 7.12 -2.07
C ARG A 63 -17.75 7.64 -0.64
N TYR A 64 -16.99 8.70 -0.42
CA TYR A 64 -16.71 9.23 0.92
C TYR A 64 -16.96 10.71 1.05
N THR A 65 -17.38 11.12 2.23
CA THR A 65 -17.00 12.41 2.79
C THR A 65 -15.67 12.22 3.49
N ALA A 66 -14.68 13.03 3.17
CA ALA A 66 -13.32 12.92 3.65
C ALA A 66 -12.89 14.19 4.36
N LEU A 67 -12.00 14.03 5.33
CA LEU A 67 -11.38 15.12 6.07
C LEU A 67 -9.90 14.80 6.27
N ARG A 68 -9.05 15.76 5.91
CA ARG A 68 -7.63 15.71 6.25
C ARG A 68 -7.48 15.86 7.76
N HIS A 69 -6.76 14.94 8.38
CA HIS A 69 -6.50 14.97 9.81
C HIS A 69 -5.03 15.17 10.08
N ARG A 70 -4.72 16.17 10.92
CA ARG A 70 -3.39 16.45 11.42
C ARG A 70 -3.09 15.54 12.61
N VAL A 71 -1.90 14.97 12.65
CA VAL A 71 -1.42 14.11 13.73
C VAL A 71 -0.06 14.63 14.20
N ALA A 72 0.01 15.21 15.40
CA ALA A 72 1.26 15.73 15.95
C ALA A 72 2.05 14.67 16.74
N SER A 73 1.39 13.62 17.23
CA SER A 73 2.03 12.52 17.97
C SER A 73 1.31 11.19 17.77
N LEU A 74 1.98 10.08 18.09
CA LEU A 74 1.33 8.76 18.06
C LEU A 74 0.24 8.60 19.14
N SER A 75 0.27 9.41 20.21
CA SER A 75 -0.82 9.45 21.19
C SER A 75 -2.07 10.15 20.66
N GLU A 76 -1.91 11.18 19.81
CA GLU A 76 -3.04 11.77 19.10
C GLU A 76 -3.60 10.78 18.07
N LEU A 77 -2.72 10.05 17.38
CA LEU A 77 -3.14 9.01 16.45
C LEU A 77 -3.96 7.92 17.17
N SER A 78 -3.52 7.41 18.32
CA SER A 78 -4.29 6.39 19.05
C SER A 78 -5.66 6.89 19.48
N THR A 79 -5.77 8.16 19.88
CA THR A 79 -7.04 8.83 20.20
C THR A 79 -7.95 8.90 18.98
N LEU A 80 -7.41 9.29 17.82
CA LEU A 80 -8.13 9.29 16.56
C LEU A 80 -8.64 7.89 16.21
N LEU A 81 -7.77 6.88 16.23
CA LEU A 81 -8.13 5.50 15.90
C LEU A 81 -9.26 4.97 16.81
N ALA A 82 -9.21 5.27 18.10
CA ALA A 82 -10.24 4.90 19.06
C ALA A 82 -11.60 5.60 18.82
N SER A 83 -11.59 6.76 18.16
CA SER A 83 -12.81 7.53 17.83
C SER A 83 -13.51 7.09 16.55
N LEU A 84 -12.87 6.25 15.72
CA LEU A 84 -13.42 5.81 14.44
C LEU A 84 -14.68 4.96 14.62
N THR A 85 -15.63 5.16 13.72
CA THR A 85 -16.88 4.40 13.63
C THR A 85 -16.81 3.32 12.54
N PRO A 86 -17.72 2.33 12.52
CA PRO A 86 -17.72 1.30 11.48
C PRO A 86 -17.91 1.84 10.06
N ALA A 87 -18.55 3.02 9.92
CA ALA A 87 -18.74 3.69 8.64
C ALA A 87 -17.49 4.46 8.15
N GLN A 88 -16.40 4.42 8.91
CA GLN A 88 -15.17 5.12 8.62
C GLN A 88 -14.02 4.20 8.24
N THR A 89 -13.11 4.71 7.42
CA THR A 89 -11.82 4.11 7.09
C THR A 89 -10.79 5.22 7.02
N LEU A 90 -9.51 4.88 7.10
CA LEU A 90 -8.44 5.83 6.83
C LEU A 90 -7.99 5.66 5.38
N ILE A 91 -7.46 6.73 4.79
CA ILE A 91 -6.59 6.67 3.62
C ILE A 91 -5.21 7.16 4.07
N TYR A 92 -4.17 6.43 3.65
CA TYR A 92 -2.79 6.68 4.05
C TYR A 92 -2.36 8.12 3.74
N GLY A 93 -2.59 8.58 2.51
CA GLY A 93 -2.23 9.90 2.07
C GLY A 93 -3.29 10.96 2.37
N HIS A 94 -3.00 12.18 1.91
CA HIS A 94 -3.94 13.29 1.98
C HIS A 94 -3.89 14.17 0.72
N CYS A 95 -4.98 14.87 0.45
CA CYS A 95 -5.05 15.86 -0.63
C CYS A 95 -4.71 17.24 -0.07
N VAL A 96 -3.57 17.82 -0.47
CA VAL A 96 -3.14 19.17 -0.02
C VAL A 96 -4.12 20.24 -0.47
N GLU A 97 -4.56 20.17 -1.73
CA GLU A 97 -5.42 21.17 -2.36
C GLU A 97 -6.82 21.27 -1.73
N CYS A 98 -7.29 20.20 -1.07
CA CYS A 98 -8.57 20.24 -0.33
C CYS A 98 -8.48 20.98 1.01
N GLY A 99 -7.27 21.30 1.49
CA GLY A 99 -7.06 21.93 2.79
C GLY A 99 -7.59 21.10 3.96
N ASP A 100 -8.13 21.79 4.97
CA ASP A 100 -8.66 21.19 6.21
C ASP A 100 -10.20 21.14 6.22
N LEU A 101 -10.85 21.48 5.11
CA LEU A 101 -12.31 21.44 4.99
C LEU A 101 -12.79 20.05 4.51
N PRO A 102 -14.01 19.63 4.89
CA PRO A 102 -14.58 18.39 4.36
C PRO A 102 -14.73 18.41 2.84
N TYR A 103 -14.37 17.32 2.18
CA TYR A 103 -14.49 17.13 0.72
C TYR A 103 -15.08 15.76 0.38
N GLN A 104 -15.42 15.53 -0.88
CA GLN A 104 -15.91 14.24 -1.37
C GLN A 104 -14.81 13.49 -2.12
N ILE A 105 -14.75 12.18 -1.90
CA ILE A 105 -13.96 11.26 -2.73
C ILE A 105 -14.93 10.38 -3.49
N LEU A 106 -14.76 10.29 -4.81
CA LEU A 106 -15.59 9.46 -5.68
C LEU A 106 -14.73 8.48 -6.51
N PRO A 107 -15.29 7.30 -6.87
CA PRO A 107 -14.68 6.44 -7.88
C PRO A 107 -14.64 7.12 -9.24
N ASP A 108 -13.68 6.75 -10.09
CA ASP A 108 -13.50 7.30 -11.45
C ASP A 108 -14.81 7.36 -12.24
N LYS A 109 -15.51 6.22 -12.34
CA LYS A 109 -16.77 6.12 -13.08
C LYS A 109 -17.79 7.16 -12.60
N THR A 110 -18.00 7.25 -11.29
CA THR A 110 -18.96 8.18 -10.70
C THR A 110 -18.53 9.64 -10.87
N LEU A 111 -17.23 9.92 -10.75
CA LEU A 111 -16.71 11.28 -10.97
C LEU A 111 -16.94 11.72 -12.42
N ARG A 112 -16.59 10.87 -13.39
CA ARG A 112 -16.78 11.13 -14.82
C ARG A 112 -18.24 11.33 -15.20
N GLU A 113 -19.13 10.48 -14.66
CA GLU A 113 -20.58 10.63 -14.84
C GLU A 113 -21.08 11.97 -14.30
N ARG A 114 -20.62 12.41 -13.12
CA ARG A 114 -21.02 13.70 -12.53
C ARG A 114 -20.44 14.92 -13.25
N LEU A 115 -19.27 14.80 -13.84
CA LEU A 115 -18.63 15.85 -14.62
C LEU A 115 -19.06 15.84 -16.10
N ASN A 116 -19.81 14.82 -16.55
CA ASN A 116 -20.18 14.58 -17.93
C ASN A 116 -18.97 14.56 -18.89
N VAL A 117 -17.95 13.78 -18.54
CA VAL A 117 -16.71 13.65 -19.32
C VAL A 117 -16.38 12.19 -19.63
N GLY A 118 -15.80 11.95 -20.81
CA GLY A 118 -15.41 10.60 -21.24
C GLY A 118 -14.10 10.10 -20.64
N LYS A 119 -13.25 10.99 -20.12
CA LYS A 119 -11.88 10.68 -19.68
C LYS A 119 -11.67 10.94 -18.19
N ARG A 120 -10.70 10.23 -17.60
CA ARG A 120 -10.27 10.39 -16.20
C ARG A 120 -9.96 11.87 -15.90
N GLN A 121 -10.33 12.33 -14.71
CA GLN A 121 -10.11 13.70 -14.25
C GLN A 121 -9.28 13.71 -12.97
N LEU A 122 -8.18 14.45 -12.95
CA LEU A 122 -7.32 14.65 -11.78
C LEU A 122 -7.57 16.03 -11.15
N GLY A 123 -7.11 16.19 -9.92
CA GLY A 123 -7.21 17.44 -9.16
C GLY A 123 -8.56 17.63 -8.46
N VAL A 124 -8.76 18.85 -8.00
CA VAL A 124 -9.96 19.27 -7.25
C VAL A 124 -11.05 19.78 -8.19
N HIS A 125 -12.27 19.28 -7.97
CA HIS A 125 -13.48 19.70 -8.67
C HIS A 125 -14.51 20.26 -7.70
N HIS A 126 -15.42 21.10 -8.20
CA HIS A 126 -16.54 21.63 -7.43
C HIS A 126 -17.84 21.13 -8.05
N ILE A 127 -18.51 20.18 -7.39
CA ILE A 127 -19.72 19.54 -7.89
C ILE A 127 -20.85 19.80 -6.88
N ASN A 128 -21.92 20.46 -7.32
CA ASN A 128 -23.07 20.82 -6.46
C ASN A 128 -22.64 21.55 -5.16
N GLY A 129 -21.69 22.49 -5.27
CA GLY A 129 -21.17 23.26 -4.15
C GLY A 129 -20.24 22.47 -3.20
N LYS A 130 -19.82 21.26 -3.57
CA LYS A 130 -18.91 20.43 -2.77
C LYS A 130 -17.57 20.23 -3.47
N THR A 131 -16.50 20.51 -2.74
CA THR A 131 -15.13 20.09 -3.11
C THR A 131 -15.11 18.58 -3.28
N THR A 132 -14.66 18.10 -4.43
CA THR A 132 -14.73 16.69 -4.83
C THR A 132 -13.46 16.30 -5.59
N ILE A 133 -12.89 15.15 -5.24
CA ILE A 133 -11.77 14.53 -5.95
C ILE A 133 -12.11 13.11 -6.38
N GLY A 134 -11.38 12.60 -7.37
CA GLY A 134 -11.35 11.17 -7.66
C GLY A 134 -10.41 10.43 -6.70
N ARG A 135 -10.73 9.18 -6.36
CA ARG A 135 -9.82 8.30 -5.60
C ARG A 135 -8.68 7.81 -6.50
N PHE A 136 -7.67 8.67 -6.67
CA PHE A 136 -6.53 8.48 -7.54
C PHE A 136 -5.25 8.78 -6.80
N LYS A 137 -4.21 7.96 -6.95
CA LYS A 137 -2.88 8.18 -6.33
C LYS A 137 -2.40 9.62 -6.47
N GLU A 138 -2.55 10.17 -7.67
CA GLU A 138 -2.11 11.50 -8.10
C GLU A 138 -2.81 12.64 -7.35
N ASN A 139 -3.95 12.38 -6.71
CA ASN A 139 -4.65 13.36 -5.88
C ASN A 139 -4.22 13.31 -4.40
N PHE A 140 -3.38 12.35 -4.00
CA PHE A 140 -2.92 12.17 -2.61
C PHE A 140 -1.40 12.22 -2.53
N THR A 141 -0.89 12.89 -1.50
CA THR A 141 0.53 12.87 -1.12
C THR A 141 0.74 12.10 0.19
N SER A 142 1.99 11.74 0.47
CA SER A 142 2.43 11.11 1.71
C SER A 142 2.21 12.02 2.90
N GLY A 143 1.80 11.44 4.03
CA GLY A 143 1.52 12.17 5.26
C GLY A 143 2.60 12.09 6.34
N GLY A 144 3.80 11.58 6.01
CA GLY A 144 4.91 11.47 6.97
C GLY A 144 4.73 10.38 8.04
N LEU A 145 3.86 9.40 7.80
CA LEU A 145 3.72 8.19 8.62
C LEU A 145 4.28 6.98 7.87
N LEU A 146 4.77 5.99 8.62
CA LEU A 146 5.05 4.64 8.18
C LEU A 146 4.00 3.70 8.79
N PHE A 147 3.24 2.99 7.95
CA PHE A 147 2.33 1.93 8.37
C PHE A 147 2.95 0.57 8.13
N VAL A 148 3.07 -0.24 9.17
CA VAL A 148 3.60 -1.60 9.09
C VAL A 148 2.46 -2.58 9.34
N ASP A 149 2.12 -3.34 8.29
CA ASP A 149 1.16 -4.43 8.37
C ASP A 149 1.91 -5.76 8.43
N ARG A 150 1.85 -6.40 9.60
CA ARG A 150 2.49 -7.69 9.88
C ARG A 150 1.53 -8.80 9.47
N ASP A 151 1.67 -9.28 8.25
CA ASP A 151 0.85 -10.37 7.72
C ASP A 151 1.56 -11.73 7.90
N ARG A 152 0.92 -12.64 8.66
CA ARG A 152 1.39 -14.03 8.80
C ARG A 152 0.75 -14.88 7.71
N GLN A 153 1.57 -15.48 6.87
CA GLN A 153 1.11 -16.23 5.71
C GLN A 153 1.36 -17.73 5.89
N PRO A 154 0.44 -18.63 5.47
CA PRO A 154 0.61 -20.08 5.63
C PRO A 154 1.89 -20.65 5.02
N SER A 155 2.43 -20.02 3.96
CA SER A 155 3.67 -20.44 3.30
C SER A 155 4.92 -19.75 3.85
N MET A 156 4.79 -18.93 4.91
CA MET A 156 5.93 -18.27 5.54
C MET A 156 6.83 -19.32 6.22
N PRO A 157 8.13 -19.37 5.91
CA PRO A 157 9.06 -20.25 6.61
C PRO A 157 9.10 -19.95 8.11
N ALA A 158 9.15 -20.99 8.95
CA ALA A 158 9.13 -20.85 10.41
C ALA A 158 10.22 -19.91 10.96
N GLN A 159 11.39 -19.85 10.31
CA GLN A 159 12.49 -18.95 10.68
C GLN A 159 12.19 -17.45 10.45
N LEU A 160 11.21 -17.13 9.61
CA LEU A 160 10.73 -15.76 9.38
C LEU A 160 9.56 -15.42 10.30
N GLU A 161 8.89 -16.43 10.85
CA GLU A 161 7.85 -16.25 11.84
C GLU A 161 8.49 -15.84 13.18
N THR A 162 8.03 -14.71 13.71
CA THR A 162 8.51 -14.15 14.96
C THR A 162 7.46 -14.33 16.05
N ALA A 163 7.89 -14.66 17.26
CA ALA A 163 6.98 -14.94 18.36
C ALA A 163 6.40 -13.67 18.98
N SER A 164 7.22 -12.62 19.10
CA SER A 164 6.85 -11.34 19.72
C SER A 164 6.89 -10.18 18.73
N ASP A 165 6.42 -9.01 19.16
CA ASP A 165 6.57 -7.76 18.40
C ASP A 165 8.02 -7.26 18.44
N ASP A 166 8.72 -7.43 19.56
CA ASP A 166 10.13 -7.02 19.67
C ASP A 166 11.04 -7.84 18.75
N ASP A 167 10.84 -9.16 18.66
CA ASP A 167 11.59 -10.00 17.71
C ASP A 167 11.32 -9.59 16.25
N PHE A 168 10.06 -9.23 15.96
CA PHE A 168 9.67 -8.75 14.64
C PHE A 168 10.38 -7.44 14.30
N PHE A 169 10.35 -6.45 15.20
CA PHE A 169 11.04 -5.18 14.98
C PHE A 169 12.57 -5.32 14.95
N ALA A 170 13.15 -6.25 15.72
CA ALA A 170 14.56 -6.61 15.62
C ALA A 170 14.91 -7.24 14.26
N GLN A 171 14.00 -8.05 13.68
CA GLN A 171 14.15 -8.55 12.32
C GLN A 171 14.10 -7.42 11.27
N LEU A 172 13.23 -6.41 11.49
CA LEU A 172 13.06 -5.27 10.59
C LEU A 172 14.23 -4.27 10.61
N GLU A 173 15.14 -4.31 11.59
CA GLU A 173 16.38 -3.51 11.60
C GLU A 173 17.21 -3.69 10.32
N ARG A 174 17.13 -4.87 9.71
CA ARG A 174 17.82 -5.19 8.45
C ARG A 174 17.20 -4.49 7.23
N LEU A 175 15.96 -4.01 7.35
CA LEU A 175 15.24 -3.29 6.30
C LEU A 175 15.31 -1.78 6.54
N VAL A 176 15.05 -1.38 7.78
CA VAL A 176 14.97 0.02 8.21
C VAL A 176 15.80 0.18 9.47
N PRO A 177 17.09 0.55 9.35
CA PRO A 177 17.94 0.75 10.51
C PRO A 177 17.34 1.76 11.50
N GLY A 178 17.32 1.40 12.79
CA GLY A 178 16.73 2.18 13.88
C GLY A 178 15.24 1.95 14.12
N ILE A 179 14.56 1.12 13.33
CA ILE A 179 13.11 0.87 13.49
C ILE A 179 12.75 0.20 14.83
N SER A 180 13.65 -0.59 15.41
CA SER A 180 13.40 -1.29 16.68
C SER A 180 13.43 -0.37 17.89
N SER A 181 14.17 0.74 17.81
CA SER A 181 14.28 1.75 18.87
C SER A 181 13.37 2.96 18.64
N ALA A 182 12.81 3.11 17.44
CA ALA A 182 11.88 4.18 17.12
C ALA A 182 10.58 4.10 17.93
N GLU A 183 9.97 5.26 18.17
CA GLU A 183 8.66 5.35 18.78
C GLU A 183 7.62 4.72 17.85
N ARG A 184 6.82 3.79 18.38
CA ARG A 184 5.84 3.05 17.58
C ARG A 184 4.53 2.85 18.33
N LEU A 185 3.43 2.98 17.61
CA LEU A 185 2.08 2.67 18.07
C LEU A 185 1.68 1.33 17.47
N ALA A 186 1.41 0.34 18.31
CA ALA A 186 0.76 -0.90 17.93
C ALA A 186 -0.75 -0.79 18.21
N TYR A 187 -1.59 -0.94 17.20
CA TYR A 187 -3.05 -0.84 17.32
C TYR A 187 -3.72 -2.14 16.87
N SER A 188 -4.77 -2.56 17.59
CA SER A 188 -5.55 -3.76 17.24
C SER A 188 -6.10 -3.69 15.81
N SER A 189 -5.81 -4.69 14.98
CA SER A 189 -6.41 -4.77 13.64
C SER A 189 -7.90 -5.10 13.72
N SER A 190 -8.66 -4.81 12.66
CA SER A 190 -10.10 -5.08 12.59
C SER A 190 -10.47 -6.53 12.96
N SER A 191 -9.72 -7.55 12.51
CA SER A 191 -9.99 -8.95 12.84
C SER A 191 -9.74 -9.30 14.30
N SER A 192 -8.74 -8.69 14.94
CA SER A 192 -8.40 -8.95 16.35
C SER A 192 -9.49 -8.49 17.33
N ARG A 193 -10.44 -7.69 16.85
CA ARG A 193 -11.53 -7.11 17.64
C ARG A 193 -12.82 -7.92 17.58
N VAL A 194 -12.87 -8.99 16.79
CA VAL A 194 -14.09 -9.81 16.65
C VAL A 194 -14.11 -10.86 17.76
N LEU A 195 -15.18 -10.88 18.55
CA LEU A 195 -15.40 -11.83 19.64
C LEU A 195 -16.61 -12.72 19.35
N LEU A 196 -16.50 -13.97 19.81
CA LEU A 196 -17.60 -14.93 19.88
C LEU A 196 -18.62 -14.53 20.95
N PRO A 197 -19.82 -15.14 20.97
CA PRO A 197 -20.87 -14.80 21.94
C PRO A 197 -20.47 -14.99 23.40
N ASP A 198 -19.51 -15.88 23.66
CA ASP A 198 -18.91 -16.15 24.98
C ASP A 198 -17.82 -15.13 25.39
N GLY A 199 -17.52 -14.16 24.53
CA GLY A 199 -16.51 -13.13 24.75
C GLY A 199 -15.09 -13.53 24.36
N LEU A 200 -14.87 -14.76 23.87
CA LEU A 200 -13.55 -15.21 23.41
C LEU A 200 -13.22 -14.66 22.01
N PRO A 201 -11.93 -14.49 21.66
CA PRO A 201 -11.54 -14.09 20.31
C PRO A 201 -12.06 -15.03 19.23
N ALA A 202 -12.63 -14.47 18.16
CA ALA A 202 -13.16 -15.24 17.03
C ALA A 202 -12.08 -15.91 16.16
N PHE A 203 -10.84 -15.43 16.26
CA PHE A 203 -9.70 -15.95 15.51
C PHE A 203 -8.61 -16.39 16.48
N ASN A 204 -8.16 -17.64 16.33
CA ASN A 204 -7.09 -18.20 17.15
C ASN A 204 -5.73 -17.58 16.80
N GLY A 205 -4.84 -17.50 17.80
CA GLY A 205 -3.44 -17.07 17.62
C GLY A 205 -3.12 -15.73 18.28
N THR A 206 -1.91 -15.22 18.03
CA THR A 206 -1.49 -13.90 18.49
C THR A 206 -2.38 -12.83 17.84
N PRO A 207 -2.98 -11.91 18.61
CA PRO A 207 -3.80 -10.84 18.05
C PRO A 207 -3.02 -10.05 16.99
N SER A 208 -3.57 -9.95 15.78
CA SER A 208 -3.00 -9.15 14.71
C SER A 208 -3.04 -7.67 15.09
N ARG A 209 -1.90 -6.98 14.94
CA ARG A 209 -1.76 -5.54 15.17
C ARG A 209 -1.25 -4.88 13.90
N HIS A 210 -1.66 -3.64 13.69
CA HIS A 210 -1.01 -2.74 12.76
C HIS A 210 -0.10 -1.79 13.53
N TYR A 211 1.02 -1.39 12.93
CA TYR A 211 1.94 -0.47 13.57
C TYR A 211 2.05 0.84 12.81
N TRP A 212 2.15 1.92 13.57
CA TRP A 212 2.32 3.27 13.06
C TRP A 212 3.59 3.86 13.64
N LEU A 213 4.44 4.41 12.77
CA LEU A 213 5.65 5.13 13.12
C LEU A 213 5.68 6.45 12.37
N ARG A 214 6.42 7.44 12.85
CA ARG A 214 6.64 8.70 12.14
C ARG A 214 7.86 8.60 11.24
N LEU A 215 7.79 9.19 10.05
CA LEU A 215 8.93 9.32 9.14
C LEU A 215 9.66 10.63 9.41
N ALA A 216 10.99 10.58 9.41
CA ALA A 216 11.85 11.76 9.46
C ALA A 216 12.08 12.36 8.07
N THR A 217 11.87 11.58 7.00
CA THR A 217 12.07 11.99 5.61
C THR A 217 10.73 12.18 4.91
N ASP A 218 10.67 13.17 4.01
CA ASP A 218 9.58 13.28 3.05
C ASP A 218 9.85 12.30 1.90
N ILE A 219 9.16 11.17 1.95
CA ILE A 219 9.27 10.10 0.96
C ILE A 219 7.87 9.61 0.59
N ASP A 220 7.66 9.44 -0.70
CA ASP A 220 6.38 8.94 -1.23
C ASP A 220 6.21 7.44 -0.95
N GLN A 221 4.95 7.00 -0.91
CA GLN A 221 4.61 5.63 -0.52
C GLN A 221 5.11 4.58 -1.52
N ASP A 222 5.12 4.88 -2.81
CA ASP A 222 5.61 3.94 -3.82
C ASP A 222 7.14 3.80 -3.71
N SER A 223 7.86 4.89 -3.39
CA SER A 223 9.29 4.88 -3.04
C SER A 223 9.60 4.08 -1.77
N ILE A 224 8.83 4.24 -0.69
CA ILE A 224 8.96 3.40 0.51
C ILE A 224 8.78 1.94 0.15
N ARG A 225 7.72 1.61 -0.60
CA ARG A 225 7.41 0.25 -1.03
C ARG A 225 8.58 -0.38 -1.77
N LEU A 226 9.16 0.33 -2.73
CA LEU A 226 10.30 -0.16 -3.49
C LEU A 226 11.54 -0.34 -2.59
N ALA A 227 11.84 0.64 -1.75
CA ALA A 227 12.96 0.58 -0.81
C ALA A 227 12.87 -0.67 0.07
N LEU A 228 11.70 -0.92 0.67
CA LEU A 228 11.44 -2.10 1.50
C LEU A 228 11.49 -3.40 0.69
N THR A 229 11.00 -3.41 -0.55
CA THR A 229 11.06 -4.60 -1.43
C THR A 229 12.51 -4.99 -1.72
N VAL A 230 13.33 -4.01 -2.09
CA VAL A 230 14.75 -4.22 -2.41
C VAL A 230 15.53 -4.64 -1.16
N ALA A 231 15.31 -3.95 -0.03
CA ALA A 231 15.96 -4.25 1.25
C ALA A 231 15.56 -5.61 1.81
N ALA A 232 14.26 -5.96 1.82
CA ALA A 232 13.77 -7.28 2.22
C ALA A 232 14.42 -8.38 1.38
N GLY A 233 14.59 -8.08 0.09
CA GLY A 233 15.34 -8.91 -0.81
C GLY A 233 16.78 -9.14 -0.32
N ALA A 234 17.57 -8.08 -0.20
CA ALA A 234 18.96 -8.16 0.24
C ALA A 234 19.15 -8.79 1.64
N ALA A 235 18.13 -8.70 2.49
CA ALA A 235 18.14 -9.25 3.85
C ALA A 235 17.63 -10.71 3.95
N ASP A 236 17.31 -11.38 2.84
CA ASP A 236 16.69 -12.72 2.85
C ASP A 236 15.40 -12.79 3.69
N LEU A 237 14.65 -11.68 3.71
CA LEU A 237 13.34 -11.56 4.34
C LEU A 237 12.21 -11.65 3.31
N MET A 238 12.53 -12.25 2.16
CA MET A 238 11.57 -12.68 1.15
C MET A 238 11.43 -14.20 1.15
N PHE A 239 10.24 -14.69 0.86
CA PHE A 239 9.98 -16.12 0.73
C PHE A 239 9.06 -16.40 -0.45
N THR A 240 9.18 -17.60 -1.01
CA THR A 240 8.32 -18.02 -2.12
C THR A 240 7.02 -18.63 -1.60
N ALA A 241 5.90 -18.03 -1.96
CA ALA A 241 4.57 -18.59 -1.74
C ALA A 241 4.11 -19.42 -2.93
N THR A 242 3.21 -20.37 -2.63
CA THR A 242 2.60 -21.27 -3.60
C THR A 242 1.33 -20.62 -4.17
N ASP A 243 1.16 -20.64 -5.49
CA ASP A 243 -0.05 -20.19 -6.16
C ASP A 243 -1.23 -21.16 -5.94
N LYS A 244 -2.43 -20.78 -6.42
CA LYS A 244 -3.63 -21.61 -6.31
C LYS A 244 -3.53 -22.96 -7.04
N HIS A 245 -2.52 -23.13 -7.91
CA HIS A 245 -2.26 -24.34 -8.67
C HIS A 245 -1.12 -25.17 -8.09
N GLY A 246 -0.68 -24.88 -6.86
CA GLY A 246 0.37 -25.64 -6.20
C GLY A 246 1.80 -25.31 -6.68
N LYS A 247 1.98 -24.28 -7.51
CA LYS A 247 3.29 -23.90 -8.04
C LYS A 247 3.90 -22.75 -7.22
N LYS A 248 5.17 -22.89 -6.88
CA LYS A 248 5.97 -21.83 -6.24
C LYS A 248 6.18 -20.68 -7.21
N ARG A 249 5.58 -19.51 -6.97
CA ARG A 249 5.61 -18.40 -7.94
C ARG A 249 5.75 -17.01 -7.34
N LEU A 250 5.29 -16.77 -6.13
CA LEU A 250 5.15 -15.42 -5.60
C LEU A 250 6.25 -15.11 -4.59
N ASN A 251 7.04 -14.07 -4.82
CA ASN A 251 7.98 -13.60 -3.81
C ASN A 251 7.23 -12.67 -2.84
N ARG A 252 7.03 -13.15 -1.61
CA ARG A 252 6.42 -12.43 -0.50
C ARG A 252 7.49 -11.85 0.40
N THR A 253 7.13 -10.86 1.20
CA THR A 253 8.00 -10.34 2.27
C THR A 253 7.33 -10.58 3.62
N VAL A 254 8.09 -10.42 4.70
CA VAL A 254 7.54 -10.45 6.08
C VAL A 254 6.58 -9.29 6.38
N LEU A 255 6.47 -8.31 5.47
CA LEU A 255 5.54 -7.19 5.49
C LEU A 255 4.48 -7.35 4.37
N ASP A 256 3.23 -6.95 4.63
CA ASP A 256 2.30 -6.67 3.53
C ASP A 256 2.64 -5.31 2.91
N LEU A 257 3.47 -5.33 1.88
CA LEU A 257 3.86 -4.12 1.16
C LEU A 257 2.72 -3.53 0.30
N SER A 258 1.57 -4.21 0.17
CA SER A 258 0.44 -3.71 -0.61
C SER A 258 -0.26 -2.50 0.02
N VAL A 259 0.02 -2.23 1.30
CA VAL A 259 -0.50 -1.08 2.06
C VAL A 259 0.09 0.26 1.60
N TYR A 260 1.27 0.24 0.98
CA TYR A 260 1.98 1.43 0.54
C TYR A 260 1.47 1.94 -0.79
N SER A 261 0.39 2.72 -0.72
CA SER A 261 -0.21 3.44 -1.84
C SER A 261 -1.02 4.61 -1.28
N THR A 262 -0.85 5.81 -1.80
CA THR A 262 -1.33 7.04 -1.15
C THR A 262 -2.86 7.13 -1.04
N GLU A 263 -3.59 6.51 -1.96
CA GLU A 263 -5.05 6.44 -2.03
C GLU A 263 -5.65 5.16 -1.41
N ARG A 264 -4.80 4.29 -0.84
CA ARG A 264 -5.24 3.02 -0.27
C ARG A 264 -5.88 3.21 1.09
N GLU A 265 -6.92 2.42 1.30
CA GLU A 265 -7.68 2.40 2.54
C GLU A 265 -7.03 1.50 3.58
N ILE A 266 -7.07 1.96 4.82
CA ILE A 266 -6.56 1.26 6.00
C ILE A 266 -7.72 1.05 6.98
N PHE A 267 -7.94 -0.21 7.35
CA PHE A 267 -9.10 -0.66 8.12
C PHE A 267 -8.77 -0.87 9.61
N ASP A 268 -8.46 0.24 10.29
CA ASP A 268 -8.24 0.32 11.74
C ASP A 268 -9.52 0.67 12.52
N SER A 269 -10.56 1.08 11.80
CA SER A 269 -11.89 1.29 12.35
C SER A 269 -12.49 -0.02 12.88
N PRO A 270 -13.45 0.07 13.84
CA PRO A 270 -14.20 -1.10 14.29
C PRO A 270 -14.82 -1.83 13.09
N PRO A 271 -14.64 -3.16 12.97
CA PRO A 271 -15.39 -3.91 11.99
C PRO A 271 -16.89 -3.84 12.28
N ALA A 272 -17.70 -4.05 11.24
CA ALA A 272 -19.09 -4.40 11.47
C ALA A 272 -19.17 -5.87 11.89
N VAL A 273 -19.99 -6.17 12.88
CA VAL A 273 -20.26 -7.53 13.34
C VAL A 273 -21.76 -7.73 13.40
N ASN A 274 -22.24 -8.85 12.85
CA ASN A 274 -23.64 -9.23 12.99
C ASN A 274 -23.79 -10.09 14.24
N ALA A 275 -24.89 -9.88 14.98
CA ALA A 275 -25.23 -10.73 16.10
C ALA A 275 -25.24 -12.22 15.67
N PRO A 276 -24.70 -13.14 16.49
CA PRO A 276 -24.35 -12.96 17.89
C PRO A 276 -22.87 -12.55 18.15
N LEU A 277 -22.10 -12.21 17.11
CA LEU A 277 -20.71 -11.74 17.30
C LEU A 277 -20.69 -10.39 18.01
N GLN A 278 -19.58 -10.13 18.72
CA GLN A 278 -19.32 -8.87 19.39
C GLN A 278 -18.07 -8.21 18.83
N CYS A 279 -17.96 -6.88 18.98
CA CYS A 279 -16.79 -6.12 18.59
C CYS A 279 -16.14 -5.50 19.83
N ALA A 280 -14.92 -5.91 20.14
CA ALA A 280 -14.09 -5.27 21.15
C ALA A 280 -13.72 -3.83 20.75
N LYS A 281 -13.46 -3.00 21.77
CA LYS A 281 -12.78 -1.72 21.58
C LYS A 281 -11.38 -1.97 21.02
N GLY A 282 -10.88 -1.03 20.22
CA GLY A 282 -9.49 -1.10 19.76
C GLY A 282 -8.55 -0.90 20.94
N ASP A 283 -7.61 -1.83 21.12
CA ASP A 283 -6.53 -1.73 22.10
C ASP A 283 -5.27 -1.17 21.43
N TYR A 284 -4.43 -0.50 22.22
CA TYR A 284 -3.19 0.06 21.73
C TYR A 284 -2.06 0.01 22.74
N GLN A 285 -0.84 -0.01 22.22
CA GLN A 285 0.39 0.11 22.98
C GLN A 285 1.33 1.07 22.26
N ILE A 286 1.95 2.00 22.99
CA ILE A 286 3.04 2.81 22.48
C ILE A 286 4.34 2.28 23.08
N SER A 287 5.27 1.85 22.22
CA SER A 287 6.60 1.41 22.62
C SER A 287 7.63 2.48 22.27
N ASN A 288 8.72 2.52 23.04
CA ASN A 288 9.82 3.47 22.86
C ASN A 288 9.34 4.93 22.82
N LEU A 289 8.51 5.35 23.78
CA LEU A 289 8.05 6.74 23.87
C LEU A 289 9.27 7.69 23.87
N GLY A 290 9.30 8.64 22.92
CA GLY A 290 10.44 9.54 22.71
C GLY A 290 11.59 8.96 21.86
N GLY A 291 11.48 7.73 21.34
CA GLY A 291 12.46 7.04 20.50
C GLY A 291 12.68 7.64 19.11
N GLY A 292 11.98 8.73 18.78
CA GLY A 292 12.14 9.46 17.52
C GLY A 292 11.43 8.81 16.32
N SER A 293 11.69 9.39 15.15
CA SER A 293 11.13 8.98 13.85
C SER A 293 12.08 8.04 13.11
N VAL A 294 11.55 7.25 12.18
CA VAL A 294 12.35 6.38 11.31
C VAL A 294 12.75 7.09 10.02
N ILE A 295 13.92 6.73 9.49
CA ILE A 295 14.42 7.20 8.19
C ILE A 295 14.31 6.04 7.21
N ILE A 296 13.65 6.27 6.08
CA ILE A 296 13.68 5.37 4.93
C ILE A 296 14.29 6.14 3.77
N GLU A 297 15.37 5.59 3.24
CA GLU A 297 16.03 6.12 2.04
C GLU A 297 15.46 5.44 0.79
N PRO A 298 15.25 6.17 -0.31
CA PRO A 298 14.88 5.58 -1.58
C PRO A 298 15.91 4.52 -2.04
N ALA A 299 15.43 3.44 -2.67
CA ALA A 299 16.33 2.45 -3.27
C ALA A 299 17.17 3.08 -4.39
N TRP A 300 18.49 2.89 -4.33
CA TRP A 300 19.39 3.33 -5.40
C TRP A 300 19.46 2.32 -6.56
N ALA A 301 19.80 2.79 -7.75
CA ALA A 301 19.64 2.05 -9.01
C ALA A 301 20.28 0.66 -9.06
N GLY A 302 21.51 0.50 -8.56
CA GLY A 302 22.18 -0.80 -8.59
C GLY A 302 21.63 -1.81 -7.58
N ALA A 303 21.02 -1.36 -6.47
CA ALA A 303 20.29 -2.27 -5.58
C ALA A 303 19.01 -2.78 -6.25
N ILE A 304 18.30 -1.90 -6.97
CA ILE A 304 17.13 -2.28 -7.78
C ILE A 304 17.53 -3.30 -8.85
N GLN A 305 18.60 -3.04 -9.60
CA GLN A 305 19.10 -3.96 -10.63
C GLN A 305 19.53 -5.31 -10.03
N SER A 306 20.22 -5.30 -8.89
CA SER A 306 20.65 -6.52 -8.21
C SER A 306 19.46 -7.36 -7.73
N HIS A 307 18.43 -6.70 -7.17
CA HIS A 307 17.19 -7.35 -6.81
C HIS A 307 16.50 -7.96 -8.03
N ALA A 308 16.26 -7.17 -9.08
CA ALA A 308 15.60 -7.60 -10.32
C ALA A 308 16.29 -8.83 -10.95
N LYS A 309 17.62 -8.84 -10.99
CA LYS A 309 18.40 -9.98 -11.48
C LYS A 309 18.20 -11.24 -10.64
N ARG A 310 18.19 -11.09 -9.31
CA ARG A 310 18.05 -12.21 -8.37
C ARG A 310 16.64 -12.81 -8.38
N THR A 311 15.61 -11.98 -8.45
CA THR A 311 14.20 -12.40 -8.45
C THR A 311 13.67 -12.74 -9.83
N LYS A 312 14.45 -12.48 -10.90
CA LYS A 312 14.03 -12.62 -12.30
C LYS A 312 12.76 -11.79 -12.62
N THR A 313 12.65 -10.62 -12.01
CA THR A 313 11.53 -9.70 -12.22
C THR A 313 12.01 -8.43 -12.91
N THR A 314 11.21 -7.90 -13.83
CA THR A 314 11.45 -6.55 -14.36
C THR A 314 10.72 -5.54 -13.48
N ILE A 315 11.46 -4.62 -12.87
CA ILE A 315 10.88 -3.51 -12.10
C ILE A 315 10.79 -2.30 -13.02
N THR A 316 9.57 -1.79 -13.22
CA THR A 316 9.35 -0.57 -14.01
C THR A 316 8.72 0.51 -13.14
N ARG A 317 9.26 1.73 -13.24
CA ARG A 317 8.68 2.94 -12.62
C ARG A 317 7.83 3.65 -13.66
N SER A 318 6.59 3.92 -13.31
CA SER A 318 5.70 4.77 -14.09
C SER A 318 6.01 6.25 -13.90
N GLY A 319 5.63 7.09 -14.86
CA GLY A 319 5.73 8.56 -14.73
C GLY A 319 4.95 9.12 -13.53
N ALA A 320 3.91 8.42 -13.07
CA ALA A 320 3.13 8.75 -11.88
C ALA A 320 3.72 8.21 -10.57
N GLY A 321 4.95 7.69 -10.57
CA GLY A 321 5.65 7.22 -9.37
C GLY A 321 5.35 5.76 -8.96
N SER A 322 4.30 5.14 -9.51
CA SER A 322 3.96 3.73 -9.25
C SER A 322 5.02 2.78 -9.79
N PHE A 323 5.45 1.82 -8.97
CA PHE A 323 6.28 0.70 -9.39
C PHE A 323 5.43 -0.53 -9.66
N THR A 324 5.78 -1.32 -10.66
CA THR A 324 5.11 -2.59 -10.93
C THR A 324 6.15 -3.66 -11.25
N GLY A 325 6.00 -4.83 -10.63
CA GLY A 325 6.76 -6.01 -11.00
C GLY A 325 6.11 -6.67 -12.22
N ARG A 326 6.85 -6.82 -13.30
CA ARG A 326 6.38 -7.54 -14.49
C ARG A 326 6.82 -9.01 -14.42
N VAL A 327 5.84 -9.89 -14.57
CA VAL A 327 6.05 -11.35 -14.66
C VAL A 327 5.52 -11.82 -16.00
N ASP A 328 6.43 -12.15 -16.91
CA ASP A 328 6.09 -12.67 -18.23
C ASP A 328 5.82 -14.18 -18.21
N ASN A 329 5.09 -14.67 -19.21
CA ASN A 329 4.91 -16.10 -19.50
C ASN A 329 4.18 -16.91 -18.42
N VAL A 330 3.22 -16.27 -17.74
CA VAL A 330 2.41 -16.90 -16.70
C VAL A 330 0.90 -16.79 -16.95
N LEU A 331 0.43 -15.66 -17.49
CA LEU A 331 -0.97 -15.50 -17.89
C LEU A 331 -1.19 -16.10 -19.27
N THR A 332 -2.17 -16.99 -19.37
CA THR A 332 -2.52 -17.69 -20.62
C THR A 332 -4.00 -17.53 -20.92
N LEU A 333 -4.41 -17.82 -22.16
CA LEU A 333 -5.81 -17.80 -22.56
C LEU A 333 -6.68 -18.78 -21.75
N GLN A 334 -6.08 -19.83 -21.18
CA GLN A 334 -6.76 -20.85 -20.38
C GLN A 334 -6.74 -20.53 -18.88
N THR A 335 -6.08 -19.45 -18.45
CA THR A 335 -6.05 -19.09 -17.03
C THR A 335 -7.48 -18.81 -16.55
N GLU A 336 -7.90 -19.53 -15.52
CA GLU A 336 -9.20 -19.37 -14.89
C GLU A 336 -9.22 -18.12 -14.00
N LEU A 337 -10.22 -17.28 -14.25
CA LEU A 337 -10.54 -16.04 -13.57
C LEU A 337 -11.83 -16.25 -12.77
N GLU A 338 -11.71 -16.18 -11.45
CA GLU A 338 -12.89 -16.17 -10.59
C GLU A 338 -13.44 -14.74 -10.53
N THR A 339 -14.59 -14.53 -11.15
CA THR A 339 -15.32 -13.26 -11.17
C THR A 339 -16.51 -13.31 -10.22
N ALA A 340 -17.15 -12.17 -9.98
CA ALA A 340 -18.40 -12.12 -9.22
C ALA A 340 -19.53 -12.97 -9.85
N ASN A 341 -19.44 -13.29 -11.14
CA ASN A 341 -20.45 -14.05 -11.89
C ASN A 341 -20.04 -15.52 -12.10
N GLY A 342 -19.01 -15.99 -11.39
CA GLY A 342 -18.45 -17.33 -11.54
C GLY A 342 -17.10 -17.36 -12.25
N ILE A 343 -16.62 -18.58 -12.50
CA ILE A 343 -15.31 -18.82 -13.10
C ILE A 343 -15.42 -18.77 -14.63
N ILE A 344 -14.56 -17.96 -15.26
CA ILE A 344 -14.39 -17.87 -16.72
C ILE A 344 -12.90 -17.93 -17.06
N THR A 345 -12.54 -18.27 -18.29
CA THR A 345 -11.14 -18.17 -18.75
C THR A 345 -10.81 -16.77 -19.26
N VAL A 346 -9.51 -16.44 -19.34
CA VAL A 346 -9.05 -15.20 -20.00
C VAL A 346 -9.62 -15.08 -21.43
N LYS A 347 -9.68 -16.18 -22.18
CA LYS A 347 -10.29 -16.20 -23.52
C LYS A 347 -11.76 -15.78 -23.47
N GLN A 348 -12.56 -16.41 -22.61
CA GLN A 348 -13.98 -16.08 -22.47
C GLN A 348 -14.20 -14.63 -22.01
N TRP A 349 -13.31 -14.12 -21.16
CA TRP A 349 -13.36 -12.71 -20.75
C TRP A 349 -13.05 -11.77 -21.92
N LEU A 350 -12.02 -12.04 -22.72
CA LEU A 350 -11.71 -11.26 -23.92
C LEU A 350 -12.86 -11.27 -24.93
N ASP A 351 -13.45 -12.44 -25.16
CA ASP A 351 -14.60 -12.63 -26.06
C ASP A 351 -15.84 -11.85 -25.60
N SER A 352 -15.96 -11.54 -24.30
CA SER A 352 -17.06 -10.75 -23.74
C SER A 352 -17.01 -9.25 -24.07
N GLY A 353 -15.87 -8.75 -24.57
CA GLY A 353 -15.66 -7.33 -24.88
C GLY A 353 -15.55 -6.41 -23.66
N GLN A 354 -15.47 -6.96 -22.44
CA GLN A 354 -15.24 -6.18 -21.23
C GLN A 354 -13.83 -5.54 -21.25
N GLN A 355 -13.72 -4.35 -20.65
CA GLN A 355 -12.46 -3.62 -20.57
C GLN A 355 -11.70 -3.95 -19.29
N LYS A 356 -12.39 -3.96 -18.14
CA LYS A 356 -11.78 -4.20 -16.83
C LYS A 356 -12.73 -4.93 -15.90
N THR A 357 -12.25 -5.97 -15.23
CA THR A 357 -13.07 -6.78 -14.32
C THR A 357 -12.30 -7.14 -13.05
N ARG A 358 -12.92 -6.97 -11.89
CA ARG A 358 -12.39 -7.44 -10.61
C ARG A 358 -12.47 -8.95 -10.53
N ILE A 359 -11.39 -9.57 -10.07
CA ILE A 359 -11.23 -11.02 -9.99
C ILE A 359 -10.54 -11.40 -8.68
N GLN A 360 -10.68 -12.65 -8.23
CA GLN A 360 -9.69 -13.21 -7.33
C GLN A 360 -8.38 -13.42 -8.08
N SER A 361 -7.26 -13.22 -7.40
CA SER A 361 -5.95 -13.43 -8.02
C SER A 361 -5.82 -14.89 -8.44
N PRO A 362 -5.56 -15.18 -9.73
CA PRO A 362 -5.33 -16.55 -10.16
C PRO A 362 -3.94 -17.06 -9.75
N PHE A 363 -3.09 -16.22 -9.18
CA PHE A 363 -1.71 -16.56 -8.85
C PHE A 363 -1.46 -16.61 -7.34
N ARG A 364 -2.49 -16.35 -6.52
CA ARG A 364 -2.40 -16.31 -5.05
C ARG A 364 -3.48 -17.18 -4.42
N ILE A 365 -3.09 -18.18 -3.61
CA ILE A 365 -4.03 -19.11 -2.97
C ILE A 365 -4.91 -18.44 -1.89
N GLU A 366 -4.36 -17.45 -1.19
CA GLU A 366 -5.02 -16.73 -0.11
C GLU A 366 -5.87 -15.53 -0.59
N SER A 367 -6.01 -15.34 -1.91
CA SER A 367 -6.87 -14.29 -2.45
C SER A 367 -8.34 -14.58 -2.14
N LYS A 368 -8.88 -13.90 -1.14
CA LYS A 368 -10.29 -13.98 -0.74
C LYS A 368 -11.05 -12.66 -0.88
N SER A 369 -10.41 -11.61 -1.39
CA SER A 369 -10.94 -10.23 -1.38
C SER A 369 -11.16 -9.60 -2.75
N PHE A 370 -11.14 -10.39 -3.83
CA PHE A 370 -11.18 -9.89 -5.21
C PHE A 370 -10.12 -8.82 -5.44
N ALA A 371 -8.95 -8.96 -4.82
CA ALA A 371 -7.89 -7.95 -4.81
C ALA A 371 -7.09 -7.88 -6.12
N ALA A 372 -7.47 -8.62 -7.15
CA ALA A 372 -6.90 -8.53 -8.48
C ALA A 372 -7.91 -7.96 -9.48
N PHE A 373 -7.42 -7.55 -10.63
CA PHE A 373 -8.26 -7.26 -11.78
C PHE A 373 -7.58 -7.75 -13.06
N ILE A 374 -8.40 -8.15 -14.03
CA ILE A 374 -8.00 -8.26 -15.42
C ILE A 374 -8.36 -6.96 -16.14
N ASP A 375 -7.49 -6.49 -17.00
CA ASP A 375 -7.68 -5.28 -17.80
C ASP A 375 -7.20 -5.52 -19.24
N ARG A 376 -7.84 -4.84 -20.18
CA ARG A 376 -7.45 -4.79 -21.58
C ARG A 376 -7.13 -3.34 -21.92
N THR A 377 -5.90 -3.13 -22.34
CA THR A 377 -5.42 -1.80 -22.72
C THR A 377 -4.81 -1.86 -24.12
N GLU A 378 -4.30 -0.73 -24.61
CA GLU A 378 -3.64 -0.64 -25.91
C GLU A 378 -2.39 -1.54 -26.00
N ILE A 379 -1.75 -1.83 -24.86
CA ILE A 379 -0.57 -2.71 -24.76
C ILE A 379 -0.92 -4.20 -24.54
N GLY A 380 -2.20 -4.53 -24.62
CA GLY A 380 -2.70 -5.90 -24.49
C GLY A 380 -3.39 -6.21 -23.17
N CYS A 381 -3.64 -7.49 -22.96
CA CYS A 381 -4.36 -8.05 -21.83
C CYS A 381 -3.43 -8.42 -20.66
N PHE A 382 -3.80 -8.03 -19.44
CA PHE A 382 -3.03 -8.38 -18.24
C PHE A 382 -3.91 -8.59 -17.01
N VAL A 383 -3.37 -9.33 -16.05
CA VAL A 383 -3.88 -9.43 -14.68
C VAL A 383 -2.96 -8.64 -13.75
N PHE A 384 -3.50 -7.72 -12.99
CA PHE A 384 -2.77 -7.06 -11.89
C PHE A 384 -3.25 -7.60 -10.55
N ASP A 385 -2.33 -8.14 -9.76
CA ASP A 385 -2.58 -8.54 -8.37
C ASP A 385 -2.06 -7.45 -7.41
N SER A 386 -2.99 -6.70 -6.82
CA SER A 386 -2.64 -5.60 -5.91
C SER A 386 -1.91 -6.08 -4.65
N GLY A 387 -2.08 -7.33 -4.24
CA GLY A 387 -1.42 -7.87 -3.05
C GLY A 387 0.05 -8.23 -3.28
N THR A 388 0.47 -8.52 -4.51
CA THR A 388 1.89 -8.74 -4.87
C THR A 388 2.52 -7.51 -5.53
N ASN A 389 1.70 -6.59 -6.06
CA ASN A 389 2.12 -5.57 -7.02
C ASN A 389 2.62 -6.10 -8.36
N GLU A 390 2.24 -7.34 -8.70
CA GLU A 390 2.71 -7.96 -9.94
C GLU A 390 1.65 -7.81 -11.03
N THR A 391 2.12 -7.46 -12.22
CA THR A 391 1.34 -7.54 -13.45
C THR A 391 1.80 -8.75 -14.25
N TYR A 392 0.85 -9.62 -14.57
CA TYR A 392 1.01 -10.80 -15.41
C TYR A 392 0.40 -10.53 -16.77
N PHE A 393 1.23 -10.47 -17.81
CA PHE A 393 0.77 -10.21 -19.18
C PHE A 393 0.43 -11.51 -19.91
N LEU A 394 -0.62 -11.45 -20.73
CA LEU A 394 -1.02 -12.55 -21.60
C LEU A 394 0.05 -12.77 -22.67
N GLU A 395 0.57 -13.99 -22.78
CA GLU A 395 1.63 -14.35 -23.73
C GLU A 395 1.31 -13.89 -25.17
N LYS A 396 2.27 -13.19 -25.78
CA LYS A 396 2.36 -12.67 -27.17
C LYS A 396 1.91 -11.23 -27.48
N GLU A 397 1.42 -10.42 -26.54
CA GLU A 397 0.95 -9.06 -26.88
C GLU A 397 1.82 -7.89 -26.38
N ALA A 398 2.94 -8.11 -25.69
CA ALA A 398 3.72 -6.99 -25.14
C ALA A 398 4.98 -6.69 -25.97
N PRO A 399 5.01 -5.61 -26.80
CA PRO A 399 6.27 -5.04 -27.27
C PRO A 399 7.12 -4.64 -26.05
N ALA A 400 8.42 -4.94 -26.10
CA ALA A 400 9.35 -4.58 -25.04
C ALA A 400 9.46 -3.05 -24.84
N ASP A 401 9.17 -2.27 -25.89
CA ASP A 401 9.38 -0.82 -25.94
C ASP A 401 8.17 0.03 -25.51
N ASP A 402 6.93 -0.51 -25.60
CA ASP A 402 5.70 0.26 -25.29
C ASP A 402 5.38 0.36 -23.79
N PHE A 403 6.13 -0.35 -22.95
CA PHE A 403 5.90 -0.36 -21.50
C PHE A 403 6.20 1.00 -20.84
N LYS A 404 7.17 1.74 -21.38
CA LYS A 404 7.53 3.08 -20.93
C LYS A 404 6.45 4.09 -21.35
N THR A 405 5.98 3.97 -22.59
CA THR A 405 4.95 4.82 -23.21
C THR A 405 3.58 4.66 -22.54
N CYS A 406 3.21 3.47 -22.06
CA CYS A 406 1.89 3.24 -21.48
C CYS A 406 1.70 3.87 -20.09
N PHE A 407 2.79 4.04 -19.35
CA PHE A 407 2.78 4.78 -18.09
C PHE A 407 3.03 6.28 -18.28
N GLU A 408 3.72 6.67 -19.35
CA GLU A 408 3.80 8.06 -19.79
C GLU A 408 2.48 8.55 -20.42
N SER A 409 1.69 7.70 -21.09
CA SER A 409 0.38 8.05 -21.67
C SER A 409 -0.74 8.12 -20.63
N LEU A 410 -0.61 7.39 -19.52
CA LEU A 410 -1.40 7.60 -18.31
C LEU A 410 -1.03 8.92 -17.58
N ALA A 411 0.16 9.47 -17.84
CA ALA A 411 0.67 10.72 -17.25
C ALA A 411 0.56 11.95 -18.18
N SER A 412 0.37 11.78 -19.49
CA SER A 412 0.47 12.86 -20.48
C SER A 412 -0.79 13.72 -20.64
N VAL A 413 -1.81 13.57 -19.79
CA VAL A 413 -2.91 14.55 -19.68
C VAL A 413 -2.60 15.56 -18.58
N SER A 414 -1.52 16.35 -18.72
CA SER A 414 -1.35 17.62 -17.99
C SER A 414 -0.17 18.46 -18.49
N VAL A 415 -0.24 18.97 -19.72
CA VAL A 415 0.37 20.28 -20.00
C VAL A 415 -0.54 21.00 -21.00
N LEU A 416 -1.33 21.97 -20.51
CA LEU A 416 -1.74 23.15 -21.26
C LEU A 416 -2.46 24.11 -20.31
N SER A 417 -1.70 25.00 -19.68
CA SER A 417 -1.98 26.44 -19.80
C SER A 417 -0.69 27.21 -19.50
N THR A 418 -0.08 27.66 -20.58
CA THR A 418 0.95 28.69 -20.60
C THR A 418 0.32 29.97 -20.07
N ILE A 419 0.79 30.48 -18.92
CA ILE A 419 0.66 31.90 -18.60
C ILE A 419 1.69 32.61 -19.47
N THR A 420 1.23 33.28 -20.52
CA THR A 420 2.04 34.24 -21.26
C THR A 420 2.04 35.54 -20.47
N ASP A 421 3.15 35.81 -19.77
CA ASP A 421 3.52 37.19 -19.45
C ASP A 421 3.89 37.88 -20.76
N SER A 422 2.96 38.67 -21.29
CA SER A 422 3.31 39.76 -22.21
C SER A 422 3.40 41.03 -21.40
N ALA A 423 4.65 41.44 -21.15
CA ALA A 423 5.07 42.70 -20.58
C ALA A 423 4.61 43.90 -21.43
N PRO A 424 4.83 45.11 -20.92
CA PRO A 424 6.01 45.86 -21.37
C PRO A 424 7.11 46.00 -20.31
#